data_AF-A0A353PIE0-F1
#
_entry.id   AF-A0A353PIE0-F1
#
_cell.length_a   1.000
_cell.length_b   1.000
_cell.length_c   1.000
_cell.angle_alpha   90.00
_cell.angle_beta   90.00
_cell.angle_gamma   90.00
#
_symmetry.space_group_name_H-M   'P 1'
#
loop_
_entity.id
_entity.type
_entity.pdbx_description
1 polymer ?
#
loop_
_entity_poly.entity_id
_entity_poly.type
_entity_poly.pdbx_seq_one_letter_code
_entity_poly.pdbx_strand_id
1 'polypeptide(L)'
;SSFAAADTAALTTAVEAFRSAGVSAIIVASNQAPFKAAIGVMQTLGMTVPVFTSYVNADATAVDVATSYGFDIYTNAWVDIFSTSGQADLAIFAEAINNASFLSEGDKTLMLANSFAIAGYIAAMNFIEGIERVGTGTLTWETFIKAMESAPLNIPMGGTVDFGGGKRHGINAMSLLHYNIETHTFDKVREIETIDAIRA
;
A
#
# COMPACT_ATOMS: atom_id res chain seq x y z
N SER A 1 -1.25 -4.89 -17.69
CA SER A 1 -0.43 -4.37 -18.80
C SER A 1 0.92 -5.08 -18.76
N SER A 2 1.41 -5.58 -19.89
CA SER A 2 2.78 -6.11 -19.95
C SER A 2 3.77 -4.94 -19.95
N PHE A 3 4.89 -5.12 -19.26
CA PHE A 3 6.03 -4.23 -19.33
C PHE A 3 6.68 -4.41 -20.72
N ALA A 4 7.00 -3.31 -21.42
CA ALA A 4 7.46 -3.42 -22.81
C ALA A 4 8.86 -4.07 -22.88
N ALA A 5 9.15 -4.81 -23.95
CA ALA A 5 10.42 -5.54 -24.09
C ALA A 5 11.66 -4.62 -24.04
N ALA A 6 11.56 -3.40 -24.57
CA ALA A 6 12.62 -2.39 -24.49
C ALA A 6 12.88 -1.95 -23.04
N ASP A 7 11.82 -1.83 -22.24
CA ASP A 7 11.93 -1.46 -20.83
C ASP A 7 12.59 -2.58 -20.02
N THR A 8 12.31 -3.85 -20.36
CA THR A 8 12.99 -5.01 -19.75
C THR A 8 14.49 -5.00 -20.02
N ALA A 9 14.93 -4.67 -21.24
CA ALA A 9 16.35 -4.59 -21.57
C ALA A 9 17.08 -3.47 -20.78
N ALA A 10 16.41 -2.33 -20.60
CA ALA A 10 16.91 -1.25 -19.75
C ALA A 10 17.02 -1.68 -18.27
N LEU A 11 16.01 -2.39 -17.74
CA LEU A 11 16.06 -2.95 -16.38
C LEU A 11 17.21 -3.94 -16.20
N THR A 12 17.43 -4.86 -17.15
CA THR A 12 18.57 -5.79 -17.12
C THR A 12 19.90 -5.05 -17.02
N THR A 13 20.07 -4.00 -17.81
CA THR A 13 21.29 -3.18 -17.77
C THR A 13 21.48 -2.51 -16.41
N ALA A 14 20.42 -1.97 -15.80
CA ALA A 14 20.48 -1.34 -14.49
C ALA A 14 20.82 -2.35 -13.37
N VAL A 15 20.21 -3.53 -13.38
CA VAL A 15 20.48 -4.57 -12.37
C VAL A 15 21.90 -5.12 -12.49
N GLU A 16 22.41 -5.28 -13.71
CA GLU A 16 23.82 -5.64 -13.94
C GLU A 16 24.80 -4.60 -13.40
N ALA A 17 24.47 -3.31 -13.53
CA ALA A 17 25.26 -2.24 -12.94
C ALA A 17 25.27 -2.33 -11.40
N PHE A 18 24.12 -2.61 -10.77
CA PHE A 18 24.05 -2.83 -9.32
C PHE A 18 24.87 -4.04 -8.87
N ARG A 19 24.78 -5.16 -9.61
CA ARG A 19 25.58 -6.36 -9.35
C ARG A 19 27.08 -6.06 -9.42
N SER A 20 27.50 -5.38 -10.49
CA SER A 20 28.90 -5.01 -10.72
C SER A 20 29.43 -4.04 -9.65
N ALA A 21 28.57 -3.15 -9.14
CA ALA A 21 28.89 -2.23 -8.07
C ALA A 21 28.94 -2.89 -6.68
N GLY A 22 28.47 -4.14 -6.54
CA GLY A 22 28.46 -4.86 -5.26
C GLY A 22 27.58 -4.21 -4.20
N VAL A 23 26.42 -3.66 -4.59
CA VAL A 23 25.49 -3.01 -3.66
C VAL A 23 25.01 -3.98 -2.58
N SER A 24 24.73 -3.48 -1.37
CA SER A 24 24.27 -4.30 -0.24
C SER A 24 22.75 -4.40 -0.10
N ALA A 25 22.00 -3.56 -0.82
CA ALA A 25 20.55 -3.55 -0.90
C ALA A 25 20.11 -2.81 -2.16
N ILE A 26 18.88 -3.06 -2.61
CA ILE A 26 18.29 -2.39 -3.78
C ILE A 26 16.95 -1.78 -3.39
N ILE A 27 16.72 -0.51 -3.76
CA ILE A 27 15.42 0.14 -3.62
C ILE A 27 14.77 0.25 -5.00
N VAL A 28 13.58 -0.32 -5.16
CA VAL A 28 12.79 -0.23 -6.38
C VAL A 28 11.57 0.66 -6.11
N ALA A 29 11.70 1.94 -6.45
CA ALA A 29 10.66 2.95 -6.26
C ALA A 29 9.75 3.04 -7.49
N SER A 30 8.92 2.02 -7.72
CA SER A 30 8.00 1.95 -8.86
C SER A 30 6.67 1.28 -8.49
N ASN A 31 5.66 1.44 -9.35
CA ASN A 31 4.36 0.77 -9.19
C ASN A 31 4.47 -0.75 -9.48
N GLN A 32 3.39 -1.48 -9.28
CA GLN A 32 3.36 -2.94 -9.21
C GLN A 32 3.91 -3.62 -10.47
N ALA A 33 3.51 -3.16 -11.66
CA ALA A 33 3.98 -3.77 -12.92
C ALA A 33 5.49 -3.63 -13.14
N PRO A 34 6.10 -2.41 -13.10
CA PRO A 34 7.55 -2.28 -13.20
C PRO A 34 8.31 -2.90 -12.03
N PHE A 35 7.75 -2.89 -10.81
CA PHE A 35 8.35 -3.57 -9.66
C PHE A 35 8.47 -5.08 -9.90
N LYS A 36 7.37 -5.72 -10.31
CA LYS A 36 7.33 -7.15 -10.64
C LYS A 36 8.34 -7.52 -11.73
N ALA A 37 8.44 -6.68 -12.77
CA ALA A 37 9.43 -6.86 -13.83
C ALA A 37 10.87 -6.77 -13.30
N ALA A 38 11.16 -5.78 -12.45
CA ALA A 38 12.49 -5.60 -11.88
C ALA A 38 12.92 -6.79 -11.02
N ILE A 39 12.08 -7.26 -10.09
CA ILE A 39 12.41 -8.42 -9.25
C ILE A 39 12.54 -9.72 -10.07
N GLY A 40 11.81 -9.86 -11.17
CA GLY A 40 11.98 -10.98 -12.12
C GLY A 40 13.35 -10.96 -12.81
N VAL A 41 13.81 -9.78 -13.25
CA VAL A 41 15.17 -9.60 -13.79
C VAL A 41 16.24 -9.88 -12.74
N MET A 42 16.05 -9.36 -11.52
CA MET A 42 16.97 -9.61 -10.39
C MET A 42 17.10 -11.10 -10.07
N GLN A 43 15.98 -11.82 -10.06
CA GLN A 43 15.97 -13.28 -9.90
C GLN A 43 16.75 -13.97 -11.02
N THR A 44 16.52 -13.55 -12.27
CA THR A 44 17.19 -14.12 -13.45
C THR A 44 18.71 -13.92 -13.40
N LEU A 45 19.16 -12.78 -12.86
CA LEU A 45 20.58 -12.44 -12.72
C LEU A 45 21.23 -12.97 -11.43
N GLY A 46 20.46 -13.69 -10.60
CA GLY A 46 20.96 -14.32 -9.37
C GLY A 46 21.33 -13.31 -8.28
N MET A 47 20.62 -12.19 -8.19
CA MET A 47 20.78 -11.26 -7.07
C MET A 47 20.36 -11.93 -5.76
N THR A 48 21.02 -11.56 -4.65
CA THR A 48 20.73 -12.14 -3.31
C THR A 48 20.60 -11.08 -2.21
N VAL A 49 20.77 -9.81 -2.56
CA VAL A 49 20.68 -8.70 -1.60
C VAL A 49 19.22 -8.27 -1.39
N PRO A 50 18.86 -7.79 -0.19
CA PRO A 50 17.49 -7.42 0.11
C PRO A 50 16.97 -6.30 -0.80
N VAL A 51 15.69 -6.41 -1.16
CA VAL A 51 14.96 -5.46 -2.00
C VAL A 51 13.94 -4.73 -1.17
N PHE A 52 13.94 -3.40 -1.25
CA PHE A 52 12.96 -2.53 -0.63
C PHE A 52 12.11 -1.87 -1.71
N THR A 53 10.82 -1.73 -1.45
CA THR A 53 9.91 -1.02 -2.34
C THR A 53 8.91 -0.16 -1.56
N SER A 54 8.14 0.63 -2.30
CA SER A 54 7.13 1.53 -1.73
C SER A 54 5.85 0.78 -1.37
N TYR A 55 5.07 1.34 -0.43
CA TYR A 55 3.82 0.79 0.07
C TYR A 55 2.77 0.47 -1.00
N VAL A 56 2.89 1.06 -2.19
CA VAL A 56 2.05 0.72 -3.35
C VAL A 56 2.18 -0.76 -3.75
N ASN A 57 3.26 -1.43 -3.36
CA ASN A 57 3.51 -2.84 -3.63
C ASN A 57 3.25 -3.75 -2.41
N ALA A 58 2.60 -3.23 -1.36
CA ALA A 58 2.22 -3.99 -0.16
C ALA A 58 0.99 -4.89 -0.38
N ASP A 59 1.03 -5.69 -1.44
CA ASP A 59 -0.01 -6.64 -1.81
C ASP A 59 0.62 -7.81 -2.58
N ALA A 60 0.17 -9.04 -2.34
CA ALA A 60 0.71 -10.23 -2.98
C ALA A 60 0.62 -10.19 -4.52
N THR A 61 -0.32 -9.42 -5.07
CA THR A 61 -0.41 -9.20 -6.53
C THR A 61 0.76 -8.41 -7.10
N ALA A 62 1.61 -7.77 -6.29
CA ALA A 62 2.81 -7.05 -6.73
C ALA A 62 3.99 -7.99 -7.00
N VAL A 63 3.93 -9.25 -6.57
CA VAL A 63 4.97 -10.27 -6.81
C VAL A 63 4.47 -11.40 -7.70
N ASP A 64 5.35 -12.29 -8.12
CA ASP A 64 4.98 -13.56 -8.74
C ASP A 64 5.09 -14.70 -7.72
N VAL A 65 3.94 -15.24 -7.30
CA VAL A 65 3.86 -16.30 -6.29
C VAL A 65 4.47 -17.62 -6.77
N ALA A 66 4.60 -17.83 -8.08
CA ALA A 66 5.25 -19.01 -8.63
C ALA A 66 6.78 -18.92 -8.59
N THR A 67 7.33 -17.73 -8.31
CA THR A 67 8.77 -17.50 -8.28
C THR A 67 9.31 -17.65 -6.86
N SER A 68 10.32 -18.51 -6.69
CA SER A 68 11.11 -18.57 -5.47
C SER A 68 12.27 -17.59 -5.51
N TYR A 69 12.05 -16.40 -4.97
CA TYR A 69 13.04 -15.32 -4.99
C TYR A 69 14.24 -15.65 -4.11
N GLY A 70 15.45 -15.43 -4.64
CA GLY A 70 16.73 -15.64 -3.93
C GLY A 70 17.11 -14.50 -2.98
N PHE A 71 16.21 -13.56 -2.72
CA PHE A 71 16.41 -12.37 -1.92
C PHE A 71 15.13 -12.01 -1.17
N ASP A 72 15.28 -11.31 -0.06
CA ASP A 72 14.15 -10.76 0.69
C ASP A 72 13.50 -9.59 -0.03
N ILE A 73 12.17 -9.48 0.11
CA ILE A 73 11.39 -8.36 -0.40
C ILE A 73 10.70 -7.66 0.78
N TYR A 74 10.96 -6.38 0.94
CA TYR A 74 10.40 -5.54 1.98
C TYR A 74 9.60 -4.38 1.38
N THR A 75 8.52 -4.00 2.06
CA THR A 75 7.68 -2.87 1.68
C THR A 75 7.07 -2.21 2.90
N ASN A 76 6.79 -0.92 2.84
CA ASN A 76 6.08 -0.24 3.92
C ASN A 76 4.57 -0.46 3.81
N ALA A 77 3.81 -0.29 4.89
CA ALA A 77 2.36 -0.20 4.81
C ALA A 77 1.81 0.82 5.82
N TRP A 78 0.83 1.59 5.38
CA TRP A 78 0.13 2.58 6.23
C TRP A 78 -1.18 2.04 6.80
N VAL A 79 -1.72 0.96 6.19
CA VAL A 79 -2.95 0.30 6.63
C VAL A 79 -2.60 -0.70 7.74
N ASP A 80 -3.22 -0.53 8.89
CA ASP A 80 -3.20 -1.44 10.02
C ASP A 80 -4.35 -2.43 9.95
N ILE A 81 -4.03 -3.66 9.55
CA ILE A 81 -4.96 -4.80 9.60
C ILE A 81 -4.59 -5.79 10.72
N PHE A 82 -3.58 -5.45 11.53
CA PHE A 82 -2.98 -6.40 12.48
C PHE A 82 -3.41 -6.11 13.92
N SER A 83 -3.52 -4.84 14.31
CA SER A 83 -3.97 -4.48 15.66
C SER A 83 -5.43 -4.83 15.89
N THR A 84 -5.85 -4.85 17.16
CA THR A 84 -7.26 -5.08 17.52
C THR A 84 -8.20 -4.04 16.89
N SER A 85 -7.81 -2.76 16.87
CA SER A 85 -8.60 -1.71 16.19
C SER A 85 -8.59 -1.90 14.68
N GLY A 86 -7.44 -2.22 14.09
CA GLY A 86 -7.32 -2.49 12.67
C GLY A 86 -8.21 -3.65 12.21
N GLN A 87 -8.25 -4.74 12.97
CA GLN A 87 -9.13 -5.88 12.69
C GLN A 87 -10.61 -5.54 12.86
N ALA A 88 -10.97 -4.67 13.80
CA ALA A 88 -12.35 -4.20 13.95
C ALA A 88 -12.79 -3.36 12.73
N ASP A 89 -11.95 -2.43 12.27
CA ASP A 89 -12.22 -1.65 11.07
C ASP A 89 -12.25 -2.53 9.80
N LEU A 90 -11.36 -3.52 9.72
CA LEU A 90 -11.35 -4.49 8.62
C LEU A 90 -12.65 -5.31 8.56
N ALA A 91 -13.24 -5.65 9.71
CA ALA A 91 -14.53 -6.33 9.76
C ALA A 91 -15.67 -5.46 9.19
N ILE A 92 -15.64 -4.14 9.46
CA ILE A 92 -16.61 -3.17 8.90
C ILE A 92 -16.43 -3.07 7.38
N PHE A 93 -15.18 -3.00 6.89
CA PHE A 93 -14.90 -3.08 5.46
C PHE A 93 -15.47 -4.36 4.85
N ALA A 94 -15.23 -5.51 5.49
CA ALA A 94 -15.71 -6.79 4.99
C ALA A 94 -17.24 -6.86 4.94
N GLU A 95 -17.92 -6.32 5.96
CA GLU A 95 -19.37 -6.19 5.97
C GLU A 95 -19.87 -5.31 4.81
N ALA A 96 -19.23 -4.15 4.59
CA ALA A 96 -19.60 -3.26 3.49
C ALA A 96 -19.49 -3.93 2.11
N ILE A 97 -18.41 -4.69 1.87
CA ILE A 97 -18.23 -5.46 0.63
C ILE A 97 -19.29 -6.57 0.51
N ASN A 98 -19.55 -7.31 1.59
CA ASN A 98 -20.53 -8.40 1.56
C ASN A 98 -21.97 -7.92 1.32
N ASN A 99 -22.30 -6.73 1.83
CA ASN A 99 -23.60 -6.09 1.67
C ASN A 99 -23.76 -5.34 0.33
N ALA A 100 -22.68 -5.17 -0.44
CA ALA A 100 -22.74 -4.52 -1.75
C ALA A 100 -23.52 -5.38 -2.76
N SER A 101 -24.79 -5.05 -2.96
CA SER A 101 -25.72 -5.80 -3.84
C SER A 101 -25.36 -5.76 -5.33
N PHE A 102 -24.47 -4.86 -5.73
CA PHE A 102 -23.98 -4.71 -7.10
C PHE A 102 -22.74 -5.57 -7.39
N LEU A 103 -22.16 -6.23 -6.39
CA LEU A 103 -21.01 -7.13 -6.57
C LEU A 103 -21.47 -8.58 -6.67
N SER A 104 -20.85 -9.34 -7.57
CA SER A 104 -20.98 -10.80 -7.57
C SER A 104 -20.22 -11.40 -6.39
N GLU A 105 -20.55 -12.63 -5.99
CA GLU A 105 -19.80 -13.35 -4.92
C GLU A 105 -18.30 -13.53 -5.27
N GLY A 106 -18.00 -13.68 -6.56
CA GLY A 106 -16.62 -13.72 -7.04
C GLY A 106 -15.89 -12.39 -6.83
N ASP A 107 -16.54 -11.27 -7.17
CA ASP A 107 -15.96 -9.93 -6.99
C ASP A 107 -15.78 -9.59 -5.51
N LYS A 108 -16.74 -9.97 -4.65
CA LYS A 108 -16.62 -9.81 -3.20
C LYS A 108 -15.37 -10.51 -2.67
N THR A 109 -15.18 -11.77 -3.06
CA THR A 109 -14.00 -12.56 -2.69
C THR A 109 -12.70 -11.87 -3.13
N LEU A 110 -12.65 -11.38 -4.38
CA LEU A 110 -11.48 -10.67 -4.89
C LEU A 110 -11.21 -9.36 -4.16
N MET A 111 -12.24 -8.59 -3.81
CA MET A 111 -12.09 -7.33 -3.08
C MET A 111 -11.62 -7.54 -1.64
N LEU A 112 -12.14 -8.54 -0.95
CA LEU A 112 -11.76 -8.85 0.43
C LEU A 112 -10.27 -9.23 0.56
N ALA A 113 -9.69 -9.81 -0.49
CA ALA A 113 -8.29 -10.24 -0.52
C ALA A 113 -7.34 -9.19 -1.10
N ASN A 114 -7.81 -7.96 -1.38
CA ASN A 114 -7.05 -6.98 -2.15
C ASN A 114 -6.83 -5.67 -1.38
N SER A 115 -5.56 -5.32 -1.17
CA SER A 115 -5.15 -4.14 -0.41
C SER A 115 -5.58 -2.82 -1.08
N PHE A 116 -5.74 -2.82 -2.41
CA PHE A 116 -6.22 -1.66 -3.17
C PHE A 116 -7.73 -1.46 -3.03
N ALA A 117 -8.51 -2.52 -2.80
CA ALA A 117 -9.93 -2.41 -2.48
C ALA A 117 -10.11 -1.76 -1.09
N ILE A 118 -9.28 -2.14 -0.11
CA ILE A 118 -9.23 -1.49 1.21
C ILE A 118 -8.91 0.00 1.06
N ALA A 119 -7.88 0.35 0.29
CA ALA A 119 -7.51 1.76 0.06
C ALA A 119 -8.65 2.55 -0.62
N GLY A 120 -9.35 1.95 -1.59
CA GLY A 120 -10.51 2.56 -2.24
C GLY A 120 -11.69 2.78 -1.28
N TYR A 121 -11.96 1.82 -0.40
CA TYR A 121 -12.96 1.96 0.66
C TYR A 121 -12.61 3.12 1.61
N ILE A 122 -11.36 3.17 2.08
CA ILE A 122 -10.89 4.25 2.97
C ILE A 122 -11.05 5.62 2.30
N ALA A 123 -10.70 5.74 1.02
CA ALA A 123 -10.89 6.97 0.26
C ALA A 123 -12.38 7.39 0.18
N ALA A 124 -13.28 6.42 -0.06
CA ALA A 124 -14.71 6.67 -0.09
C ALA A 124 -15.25 7.12 1.28
N MET A 125 -14.82 6.48 2.36
CA MET A 125 -15.23 6.87 3.72
C MET A 125 -14.78 8.30 4.07
N ASN A 126 -13.55 8.68 3.71
CA ASN A 126 -13.06 10.04 3.92
C ASN A 126 -13.85 11.08 3.11
N PHE A 127 -14.26 10.72 1.89
CA PHE A 127 -15.09 11.58 1.06
C PHE A 127 -16.50 11.75 1.65
N ILE A 128 -17.12 10.66 2.13
CA ILE A 128 -18.43 10.68 2.79
C ILE A 128 -18.38 11.55 4.06
N GLU A 129 -17.37 11.36 4.91
CA GLU A 129 -17.15 12.18 6.11
C GLU A 129 -17.09 13.68 5.77
N GLY A 130 -16.42 14.04 4.66
CA GLY A 130 -16.40 15.43 4.20
C GLY A 130 -17.77 15.97 3.81
N ILE A 131 -18.61 15.16 3.16
CA ILE A 131 -20.00 15.52 2.83
C ILE A 131 -20.83 15.66 4.11
N GLU A 132 -20.70 14.71 5.04
CA GLU A 132 -21.43 14.71 6.31
C GLU A 132 -21.09 15.93 7.16
N ARG A 133 -19.81 16.36 7.17
CA ARG A 133 -19.37 17.58 7.86
C ARG A 133 -19.89 18.86 7.21
N VAL A 134 -20.12 18.89 5.90
CA VAL A 134 -20.85 20.02 5.25
C VAL A 134 -22.30 20.06 5.72
N GLY A 135 -22.89 18.91 6.03
CA GLY A 135 -24.23 18.77 6.58
C GLY A 135 -25.29 19.32 5.63
N THR A 136 -26.15 20.22 6.13
CA THR A 136 -27.20 20.86 5.33
C THR A 136 -26.74 22.09 4.55
N GLY A 137 -25.44 22.42 4.61
CA GLY A 137 -24.85 23.52 3.85
C GLY A 137 -24.79 23.22 2.35
N THR A 138 -24.59 24.25 1.53
CA THR A 138 -24.36 24.05 0.09
C THR A 138 -23.04 23.33 -0.13
N LEU A 139 -23.07 22.18 -0.80
CA LEU A 139 -21.87 21.43 -1.17
C LEU A 139 -21.18 22.09 -2.37
N THR A 140 -20.02 22.68 -2.10
CA THR A 140 -19.08 23.20 -3.10
C THR A 140 -17.68 22.69 -2.76
N TRP A 141 -16.71 22.87 -3.65
CA TRP A 141 -15.32 22.55 -3.36
C TRP A 141 -14.83 23.29 -2.11
N GLU A 142 -15.14 24.59 -1.98
CA GLU A 142 -14.73 25.42 -0.86
C GLU A 142 -15.37 25.00 0.46
N THR A 143 -16.66 24.66 0.46
CA THR A 143 -17.33 24.21 1.69
C THR A 143 -16.86 22.82 2.10
N PHE A 144 -16.63 21.92 1.13
CA PHE A 144 -16.04 20.60 1.38
C PHE A 144 -14.63 20.70 1.98
N ILE A 145 -13.74 21.49 1.38
CA ILE A 145 -12.37 21.65 1.90
C ILE A 145 -12.38 22.26 3.30
N LYS A 146 -13.19 23.30 3.55
CA LYS A 146 -13.34 23.86 4.90
C LYS A 146 -13.83 22.84 5.91
N ALA A 147 -14.79 22.00 5.51
CA ALA A 147 -15.30 20.93 6.36
C ALA A 147 -14.22 19.88 6.68
N MET A 148 -13.44 19.47 5.68
CA MET A 148 -12.32 18.53 5.86
C MET A 148 -11.19 19.09 6.73
N GLU A 149 -10.95 20.40 6.70
CA GLU A 149 -9.95 21.07 7.53
C GLU A 149 -10.45 21.44 8.94
N SER A 150 -11.75 21.27 9.24
CA SER A 150 -12.34 21.75 10.50
C SER A 150 -11.94 20.95 11.74
N ALA A 151 -11.54 19.69 11.57
CA ALA A 151 -11.13 18.79 12.63
C ALA A 151 -10.33 17.60 12.06
N PRO A 152 -9.54 16.88 12.87
CA PRO A 152 -8.92 15.63 12.46
C PRO A 152 -9.95 14.61 11.93
N LEU A 153 -9.52 13.73 11.03
CA LEU A 153 -10.31 12.64 10.47
C LEU A 153 -9.83 11.31 11.03
N ASN A 154 -10.78 10.47 11.43
CA ASN A 154 -10.50 9.06 11.69
C ASN A 154 -10.42 8.33 10.34
N ILE A 155 -9.28 7.74 10.05
CA ILE A 155 -9.03 6.96 8.84
C ILE A 155 -9.20 5.49 9.20
N PRO A 156 -10.19 4.77 8.64
CA PRO A 156 -10.34 3.34 8.91
C PRO A 156 -9.05 2.61 8.63
N MET A 157 -8.58 1.77 9.57
CA MET A 157 -7.28 1.08 9.52
C MET A 157 -6.06 2.01 9.36
N GLY A 158 -6.20 3.34 9.39
CA GLY A 158 -5.10 4.28 9.12
C GLY A 158 -4.80 5.23 10.28
N GLY A 159 -5.55 5.14 11.38
CA GLY A 159 -5.41 6.03 12.53
C GLY A 159 -6.08 7.39 12.30
N THR A 160 -5.36 8.48 12.55
CA THR A 160 -5.94 9.84 12.45
C THR A 160 -5.06 10.74 11.59
N VAL A 161 -5.69 11.56 10.74
CA VAL A 161 -5.02 12.61 9.96
C VAL A 161 -5.60 13.97 10.28
N ASP A 162 -4.78 15.02 10.24
CA ASP A 162 -5.20 16.40 10.44
C ASP A 162 -4.87 17.25 9.22
N PHE A 163 -5.91 17.70 8.52
CA PHE A 163 -5.78 18.59 7.36
C PHE A 163 -5.84 20.08 7.73
N GLY A 164 -6.07 20.41 9.00
CA GLY A 164 -6.23 21.76 9.50
C GLY A 164 -5.05 22.69 9.15
N GLY A 165 -5.37 23.96 8.93
CA GLY A 165 -4.38 24.97 8.55
C GLY A 165 -3.75 24.75 7.18
N GLY A 166 -4.45 24.01 6.29
CA GLY A 166 -4.00 23.74 4.93
C GLY A 166 -2.88 22.71 4.81
N LYS A 167 -2.49 22.02 5.91
CA LYS A 167 -1.40 21.04 5.94
C LYS A 167 -1.60 19.93 4.91
N ARG A 168 -2.83 19.42 4.78
CA ARG A 168 -3.19 18.32 3.84
C ARG A 168 -2.18 17.16 3.83
N HIS A 169 -1.54 16.89 4.97
CA HIS A 169 -0.61 15.79 5.12
C HIS A 169 -1.40 14.53 5.43
N GLY A 170 -1.17 13.48 4.66
CA GLY A 170 -1.72 12.15 4.93
C GLY A 170 -1.00 11.47 6.09
N ILE A 171 -1.21 10.15 6.20
CA ILE A 171 -0.57 9.30 7.19
C ILE A 171 0.95 9.33 7.01
N ASN A 172 1.68 9.56 8.10
CA ASN A 172 3.14 9.68 8.14
C ASN A 172 3.83 8.62 9.02
N ALA A 173 3.08 7.61 9.46
CA ALA A 173 3.59 6.45 10.17
C ALA A 173 3.29 5.20 9.34
N MET A 174 4.26 4.29 9.24
CA MET A 174 4.10 3.07 8.45
C MET A 174 4.78 1.91 9.14
N SER A 175 4.26 0.71 8.94
CA SER A 175 4.94 -0.54 9.29
C SER A 175 6.00 -0.88 8.24
N LEU A 176 6.86 -1.85 8.59
CA LEU A 176 7.67 -2.57 7.62
C LEU A 176 7.10 -3.98 7.48
N LEU A 177 6.84 -4.39 6.25
CA LEU A 177 6.39 -5.72 5.89
C LEU A 177 7.50 -6.48 5.14
N HIS A 178 7.52 -7.80 5.29
CA HIS A 178 8.38 -8.72 4.57
C HIS A 178 7.51 -9.72 3.80
N TYR A 179 7.86 -9.99 2.54
CA TYR A 179 7.15 -10.99 1.75
C TYR A 179 7.54 -12.40 2.22
N ASN A 180 6.54 -13.14 2.69
CA ASN A 180 6.68 -14.53 3.06
C ASN A 180 6.33 -15.43 1.86
N ILE A 181 7.35 -16.16 1.40
CA ILE A 181 7.26 -17.04 0.24
C ILE A 181 6.39 -18.28 0.49
N GLU A 182 6.28 -18.74 1.73
CA GLU A 182 5.54 -19.97 2.06
C GLU A 182 4.03 -19.70 2.09
N THR A 183 3.64 -18.55 2.61
CA THR A 183 2.24 -18.13 2.73
C THR A 183 1.76 -17.25 1.59
N HIS A 184 2.70 -16.72 0.79
CA HIS A 184 2.45 -15.71 -0.24
C HIS A 184 1.79 -14.44 0.31
N THR A 185 2.13 -14.06 1.54
CA THR A 185 1.62 -12.86 2.23
C THR A 185 2.74 -11.88 2.53
N PHE A 186 2.37 -10.62 2.81
CA PHE A 186 3.28 -9.65 3.40
C PHE A 186 3.05 -9.62 4.91
N ASP A 187 4.04 -10.11 5.65
CA ASP A 187 3.99 -10.24 7.10
C ASP A 187 4.64 -9.04 7.76
N LYS A 188 4.05 -8.55 8.85
CA LYS A 188 4.56 -7.39 9.59
C LYS A 188 5.84 -7.77 10.35
N VAL A 189 6.95 -7.08 10.05
CA VAL A 189 8.25 -7.25 10.72
C VAL A 189 8.65 -6.05 11.58
N ARG A 190 8.03 -4.90 11.36
CA ARG A 190 8.07 -3.76 12.28
C ARG A 190 6.68 -3.16 12.44
N GLU A 191 6.42 -2.65 13.64
CA GLU A 191 5.17 -1.95 13.95
C GLU A 191 5.01 -0.66 13.15
N ILE A 192 3.80 -0.09 13.15
CA ILE A 192 3.58 1.23 12.58
C ILE A 192 4.33 2.26 13.41
N GLU A 193 5.35 2.86 12.81
CA GLU A 193 6.25 3.79 13.48
C GLU A 193 6.36 5.09 12.66
N THR A 194 6.50 6.22 13.35
CA THR A 194 6.87 7.50 12.72
C THR A 194 8.36 7.53 12.45
N ILE A 195 8.81 8.42 11.55
CA ILE A 195 10.25 8.62 11.30
C ILE A 195 11.01 9.04 12.56
N ASP A 196 10.36 9.80 13.46
CA ASP A 196 10.96 10.24 14.72
C ASP A 196 11.14 9.06 15.69
N ALA A 197 10.17 8.14 15.75
CA ALA A 197 10.28 6.91 16.55
C ALA A 197 11.41 6.00 16.06
N ILE A 198 11.62 5.91 14.74
CA ILE A 198 12.68 5.09 14.14
C ILE A 198 14.07 5.67 14.41
N ARG A 199 14.19 7.00 14.54
CA ARG A 199 15.47 7.72 14.72
C ARG A 199 15.92 7.85 16.18
N ALA A 200 15.02 7.63 17.13
CA ALA A 200 15.28 7.72 18.56
C ALA A 200 16.14 6.56 19.07
#